data_AF-A0A2U2PDR2-F1
#
_entry.id   AF-A0A2U2PDR2-F1
#
_cell.length_a   1.000
_cell.length_b   1.000
_cell.length_c   1.000
_cell.angle_alpha   90.00
_cell.angle_beta   90.00
_cell.angle_gamma   90.00
#
_symmetry.space_group_name_H-M   'P 1'
#
loop_
_entity.id
_entity.type
_entity.pdbx_description
1 polymer ?
#
loop_
_entity_poly.entity_id
_entity_poly.type
_entity_poly.pdbx_seq_one_letter_code
_entity_poly.pdbx_strand_id
1 'polypeptide(L)' 'MKFARKTIPGLVLLLSLSALLKAQSTDQNYIRTRTPLIKVTDEATLNTISSNKDQVQTTIQYFDGLGRPLQTIQRQGS' A
#
# COMPACT_ATOMS: atom_id res chain seq x y z
N MET A 1 21.58 39.42 -22.08
CA MET A 1 20.39 38.58 -21.79
C MET A 1 20.05 37.51 -22.85
N LYS A 2 20.94 37.15 -23.80
CA LYS A 2 20.62 36.12 -24.83
C LYS A 2 20.84 34.67 -24.38
N PHE A 3 21.67 34.43 -23.37
CA PHE A 3 21.97 33.09 -22.83
C PHE A 3 20.79 32.45 -22.11
N ALA A 4 20.10 33.18 -21.22
CA ALA A 4 18.93 32.68 -20.50
C ALA A 4 17.80 32.21 -21.45
N ARG A 5 17.64 32.86 -22.61
CA ARG A 5 16.57 32.53 -23.56
C ARG A 5 16.76 31.18 -24.26
N LYS A 6 18.01 30.69 -24.39
CA LYS A 6 18.33 29.38 -24.97
C LYS A 6 18.31 28.25 -23.94
N THR A 7 18.53 28.54 -22.65
CA THR A 7 18.56 27.52 -21.58
C THR A 7 17.19 27.20 -21.01
N ILE A 8 16.23 28.13 -21.09
CA ILE A 8 14.83 27.92 -20.65
C ILE A 8 14.16 26.68 -21.27
N PRO A 9 14.18 26.45 -22.60
CA PRO A 9 13.53 25.25 -23.18
C PRO A 9 14.18 23.94 -22.72
N GLY A 10 15.51 23.92 -22.54
CA GLY A 10 16.21 22.75 -22.01
C GLY A 10 15.85 22.47 -20.55
N LEU A 11 15.71 23.52 -19.73
CA LEU A 11 15.29 23.40 -18.34
C LEU A 11 13.84 22.91 -18.22
N VAL A 12 12.93 23.44 -19.06
CA VAL A 12 11.52 23.00 -19.12
C VAL A 12 11.43 21.54 -19.53
N LEU A 13 12.26 21.09 -20.48
CA LEU A 13 12.32 19.69 -20.90
C LEU A 13 12.83 18.75 -19.79
N LEU A 14 13.84 19.18 -19.03
CA LEU A 14 14.37 18.41 -17.90
C LEU A 14 13.35 18.30 -16.75
N LEU A 15 12.64 19.39 -16.45
CA LEU A 15 11.57 19.40 -15.45
C LEU A 15 10.39 18.51 -15.87
N SER A 16 9.95 18.58 -17.13
CA SER A 16 8.84 17.75 -17.63
C SER A 16 9.20 16.27 -17.72
N LEU A 17 10.45 15.93 -18.05
CA LEU A 17 10.92 14.55 -18.09
C LEU A 17 10.89 13.89 -16.71
N SER A 18 11.22 14.64 -15.64
CA SER A 18 11.18 14.14 -14.27
C SER A 18 9.79 13.68 -13.82
N ALA A 19 8.71 14.29 -14.34
CA ALA A 19 7.34 13.92 -14.03
C ALA A 19 6.87 12.61 -14.71
N LEU A 20 7.59 12.15 -15.74
CA LEU A 20 7.26 10.91 -16.49
C LEU A 20 7.99 9.69 -15.94
N LEU A 21 8.97 9.88 -15.04
CA LEU A 21 9.69 8.79 -14.40
C LEU A 21 8.80 8.12 -13.34
N LYS A 22 8.22 6.96 -13.69
CA LYS A 22 7.54 6.08 -12.73
C LYS A 22 8.52 5.09 -12.11
N ALA A 23 9.30 5.58 -11.15
CA ALA A 23 10.26 4.74 -10.42
C ALA A 23 9.62 3.92 -9.28
N GLN A 24 8.42 4.31 -8.82
CA GLN A 24 7.70 3.60 -7.76
C GLN A 24 6.61 2.71 -8.36
N SER A 25 6.51 1.48 -7.86
CA SER A 25 5.35 0.62 -8.14
C SER A 25 4.09 1.21 -7.50
N THR A 26 2.94 1.02 -8.15
CA THR A 26 1.62 1.30 -7.59
C THR A 26 1.07 0.15 -6.75
N ASP A 27 1.81 -0.96 -6.65
CA ASP A 27 1.45 -2.10 -5.81
C ASP A 27 1.40 -1.69 -4.34
N GLN A 28 0.45 -2.26 -3.59
CA GLN A 28 0.32 -2.03 -2.16
C GLN A 28 0.85 -3.23 -1.41
N ASN A 29 1.97 -3.03 -0.72
CA ASN A 29 2.47 -4.01 0.24
C ASN A 29 1.59 -3.98 1.49
N TYR A 30 1.26 -5.14 2.05
CA TYR A 30 0.47 -5.20 3.28
C TYR A 30 0.89 -6.34 4.18
N ILE A 31 0.70 -6.12 5.48
CA ILE A 31 0.73 -7.18 6.51
C ILE A 31 -0.72 -7.42 6.94
N ARG A 32 -1.15 -8.69 6.88
CA ARG A 32 -2.48 -9.10 7.37
C ARG A 32 -2.34 -10.00 8.58
N THR A 33 -2.83 -9.51 9.71
CA THR A 33 -2.93 -10.27 10.96
C THR A 33 -4.34 -10.77 11.13
N ARG A 34 -4.50 -12.07 11.33
CA ARG A 34 -5.78 -12.72 11.65
C ARG A 34 -5.70 -13.29 13.05
N THR A 35 -6.62 -12.89 13.91
CA THR A 35 -6.75 -13.39 15.28
C THR A 35 -8.05 -14.17 15.38
N PRO A 36 -8.00 -15.52 15.35
CA PRO A 36 -9.19 -16.34 15.54
C PRO A 36 -9.74 -16.16 16.96
N LEU A 37 -11.04 -15.93 17.06
CA LEU A 37 -11.78 -15.82 18.33
C LEU A 37 -12.42 -17.16 18.73
N ILE A 38 -12.37 -18.14 17.82
CA ILE A 38 -12.79 -19.52 18.04
C ILE A 38 -11.62 -20.46 17.81
N LYS A 39 -11.74 -21.71 18.30
CA LYS A 39 -10.73 -22.74 18.05
C LYS A 39 -10.62 -23.03 16.56
N VAL A 40 -9.39 -23.00 16.05
CA VAL A 40 -9.05 -23.34 14.66
C VAL A 40 -7.91 -24.35 14.68
N THR A 41 -8.06 -25.43 13.94
CA THR A 41 -7.13 -26.57 13.91
C THR A 41 -6.21 -26.58 12.71
N ASP A 42 -6.57 -25.87 11.65
CA ASP A 42 -5.90 -25.88 10.36
C ASP A 42 -6.19 -24.59 9.58
N GLU A 43 -5.37 -24.33 8.57
CA GLU A 43 -5.45 -23.13 7.75
C GLU A 43 -6.71 -23.10 6.86
N ALA A 44 -7.20 -24.26 6.40
CA ALA A 44 -8.39 -24.33 5.56
C ALA A 44 -9.62 -23.82 6.33
N THR A 45 -9.77 -24.26 7.59
CA THR A 45 -10.79 -23.79 8.51
C THR A 45 -10.65 -22.30 8.75
N LEU A 46 -9.43 -21.79 9.01
CA LEU A 46 -9.19 -20.35 9.16
C LEU A 46 -9.67 -19.56 7.95
N ASN A 47 -9.36 -20.01 6.74
CA ASN A 47 -9.71 -19.33 5.50
C ASN A 47 -11.23 -19.27 5.29
N THR A 48 -11.95 -20.35 5.61
CA THR A 48 -13.41 -20.41 5.53
C THR A 48 -14.08 -19.42 6.48
N ILE A 49 -13.62 -19.33 7.73
CA ILE A 49 -14.25 -18.47 8.75
C ILE A 49 -13.76 -17.02 8.73
N SER A 50 -12.67 -16.71 8.01
CA SER A 50 -12.03 -15.38 7.99
C SER A 50 -12.94 -14.24 7.52
N SER A 51 -14.01 -14.54 6.78
CA SER A 51 -15.00 -13.56 6.36
C SER A 51 -15.97 -13.17 7.48
N ASN A 52 -16.07 -13.97 8.55
CA ASN A 52 -16.91 -13.70 9.70
C ASN A 52 -16.16 -12.90 10.77
N LYS A 53 -16.52 -11.62 10.92
CA LYS A 53 -15.89 -10.69 11.87
C LYS A 53 -16.06 -11.07 13.34
N ASP A 54 -17.09 -11.86 13.65
CA ASP A 54 -17.40 -12.29 15.01
C ASP A 54 -16.62 -13.57 15.37
N GLN A 55 -16.02 -14.24 14.38
CA GLN A 55 -15.18 -15.44 14.57
C GLN A 55 -13.69 -15.16 14.35
N VAL A 56 -13.34 -14.17 13.52
CA VAL A 56 -11.96 -13.78 13.25
C VAL A 56 -11.85 -12.26 13.19
N GLN A 57 -11.04 -11.71 14.08
CA GLN A 57 -10.59 -10.32 13.97
C GLN A 57 -9.48 -10.23 12.93
N THR A 58 -9.57 -9.28 12.02
CA THR A 58 -8.55 -9.06 10.98
C THR A 58 -8.05 -7.62 11.02
N THR A 59 -6.73 -7.47 11.03
CA THR A 59 -6.06 -6.18 10.87
C THR A 59 -5.21 -6.24 9.60
N ILE A 60 -5.36 -5.24 8.74
CA ILE A 60 -4.55 -5.06 7.53
C ILE A 60 -3.80 -3.74 7.66
N GLN A 61 -2.48 -3.79 7.54
CA GLN A 61 -1.65 -2.60 7.53
C GLN A 61 -0.96 -2.49 6.17
N TYR A 62 -1.25 -1.40 5.46
CA TYR A 62 -0.70 -1.08 4.16
C TYR A 62 0.57 -0.25 4.29
N PHE A 63 1.51 -0.51 3.38
CA PHE A 63 2.80 0.16 3.31
C PHE A 63 3.05 0.64 1.88
N ASP A 64 3.83 1.70 1.75
CA ASP A 64 4.33 2.12 0.44
C ASP A 64 5.53 1.26 -0.01
N GLY A 65 6.04 1.53 -1.22
CA GLY A 65 7.19 0.82 -1.79
C GLY A 65 8.52 1.00 -1.03
N LEU A 66 8.58 1.85 -0.01
CA LEU A 66 9.73 2.06 0.87
C LEU A 66 9.50 1.48 2.28
N GLY A 67 8.38 0.80 2.52
CA GLY A 67 8.04 0.20 3.79
C GLY A 67 7.50 1.17 4.84
N ARG A 68 7.10 2.39 4.46
CA ARG A 68 6.47 3.34 5.39
C ARG A 68 4.98 3.01 5.55
N PRO A 69 4.41 3.06 6.77
CA PRO A 69 2.98 2.83 6.98
C PRO A 69 2.12 3.86 6.25
N LEU A 70 1.09 3.39 5.55
CA LEU A 70 0.13 4.23 4.82
C LEU A 70 -1.24 4.25 5.51
N GLN A 71 -1.78 3.07 5.81
CA GLN A 71 -3.13 2.92 6.33
C GLN A 71 -3.25 1.65 7.17
N THR A 72 -4.06 1.71 8.22
CA THR A 72 -4.47 0.54 9.00
C THR A 72 -5.98 0.37 8.88
N ILE A 73 -6.43 -0.83 8.53
CA ILE A 73 -7.84 -1.23 8.56
C ILE A 73 -7.99 -2.34 9.59
N GLN A 74 -8.95 -2.18 10.50
CA GLN A 74 -9.30 -3.19 11.48
C GLN A 74 -10.77 -3.58 11.32
N ARG A 75 -11.03 -4.88 11.27
CA ARG A 75 -12.37 -5.46 11.22
C ARG A 75 -12.55 -6.42 12.39
N GLN A 76 -13.50 -6.11 13.26
CA GLN A 76 -13.82 -6.88 14.45
C GLN A 76 -15.35 -6.92 14.68
N GLY A 77 -15.79 -7.88 15.50
CA GLY A 77 -17.18 -7.97 15.95
C GLY A 77 -17.63 -6.73 16.73
N SER A 78 -18.96 -6.55 16.83
CA SER A 78 -19.56 -5.45 17.61
C SER A 78 -19.79 -5.85 19.05
#